data_AF-K5ZUS5-F1
#
_entry.id   AF-K5ZUS5-F1
#
_cell.length_a   1.000
_cell.length_b   1.000
_cell.length_c   1.000
_cell.angle_alpha   90.00
_cell.angle_beta   90.00
_cell.angle_gamma   90.00
#
_symmetry.space_group_name_H-M   'P 1'
#
loop_
_entity.id
_entity.type
_entity.pdbx_description
1 polymer ?
#
loop_
_entity_poly.entity_id
_entity_poly.type
_entity_poly.pdbx_seq_one_letter_code
_entity_poly.pdbx_strand_id
1 'polypeptide(L)'
;MIDDKIDVDVYPNKKGWNVVVSYWYYNRNKNKKRLSSSVTYTWFTDCLEIVEFLQRKQTKVFYSQVKALARQFGEKEKISYKK
;
A
#
# COMPACT_ATOMS: atom_id res chain seq x y z
N MET A 1 -0.88 -18.86 1.92
CA MET A 1 -1.21 -17.59 1.22
C MET A 1 -1.36 -16.52 2.29
N ILE A 2 -0.61 -15.41 2.25
CA ILE A 2 -0.82 -14.33 3.22
C ILE A 2 -2.05 -13.55 2.74
N ASP A 3 -3.11 -13.54 3.54
CA ASP A 3 -4.32 -12.71 3.35
C ASP A 3 -4.01 -11.22 3.60
N ASP A 4 -2.87 -10.72 3.14
CA ASP A 4 -2.52 -9.32 3.23
C ASP A 4 -3.30 -8.58 2.16
N LYS A 5 -4.21 -7.71 2.59
CA LYS A 5 -4.88 -6.78 1.68
C LYS A 5 -3.92 -5.62 1.39
N ILE A 6 -3.81 -5.26 0.13
CA ILE A 6 -3.11 -4.07 -0.33
C ILE A 6 -4.14 -3.17 -0.98
N ASP A 7 -4.07 -1.89 -0.66
CA ASP A 7 -4.82 -0.86 -1.34
C ASP A 7 -3.88 0.24 -1.81
N VAL A 8 -4.20 0.82 -2.95
CA VAL A 8 -3.38 1.82 -3.63
C VAL A 8 -4.31 2.93 -4.09
N ASP A 9 -4.14 4.10 -3.49
CA ASP A 9 -4.84 5.31 -3.87
C ASP A 9 -3.85 6.28 -4.52
N VAL A 10 -4.29 6.90 -5.61
CA VAL A 10 -3.54 7.95 -6.29
C VAL A 10 -4.49 9.12 -6.52
N TYR A 11 -4.14 10.28 -6.00
CA TYR A 11 -4.95 11.49 -6.15
C TYR A 11 -4.10 12.70 -6.56
N PRO A 12 -4.66 13.60 -7.38
CA PRO A 12 -3.92 14.76 -7.87
C PRO A 12 -3.58 15.72 -6.72
N ASN A 13 -2.40 16.30 -6.81
CA ASN A 13 -1.91 17.40 -5.99
C ASN A 13 -1.38 18.50 -6.94
N LYS A 14 -1.33 19.77 -6.53
CA LYS A 14 -1.13 20.94 -7.42
C LYS A 14 -0.04 20.79 -8.50
N LYS A 15 1.04 20.05 -8.23
CA LYS A 15 2.18 19.85 -9.14
C LYS A 15 2.42 18.38 -9.54
N GLY A 16 1.52 17.46 -9.24
CA GLY A 16 1.70 16.03 -9.48
C GLY A 16 0.63 15.18 -8.79
N TRP A 17 1.04 14.09 -8.16
CA TRP A 17 0.14 13.12 -7.54
C TRP A 17 0.67 12.69 -6.18
N ASN A 18 -0.23 12.59 -5.22
CA ASN A 18 0.04 11.89 -3.98
C ASN A 18 -0.36 10.43 -4.17
N VAL A 19 0.52 9.54 -3.74
CA VAL A 19 0.29 8.10 -3.73
C VAL A 19 0.23 7.63 -2.30
N VAL A 20 -0.79 6.82 -1.99
CA VAL A 20 -1.00 6.21 -0.69
C VAL A 20 -1.12 4.71 -0.89
N VAL A 21 -0.27 3.95 -0.22
CA VAL A 21 -0.29 2.48 -0.26
C VAL A 21 -0.49 1.93 1.13
N SER A 22 -1.59 1.22 1.34
CA SER A 22 -1.94 0.64 2.64
C SER A 22 -1.85 -0.88 2.63
N TYR A 23 -1.19 -1.42 3.65
CA TYR A 23 -1.04 -2.85 3.95
C TYR A 23 -1.80 -3.17 5.21
N TRP A 24 -2.65 -4.21 5.19
CA TRP A 24 -3.29 -4.74 6.38
C TRP A 24 -2.79 -6.14 6.68
N TYR A 25 -2.19 -6.31 7.85
CA TYR A 25 -1.69 -7.57 8.35
C TYR A 25 -2.70 -8.17 9.32
N TYR A 26 -3.24 -9.33 8.98
CA TYR A 26 -4.19 -10.06 9.82
C TYR A 26 -3.49 -11.17 10.60
N ASN A 27 -3.87 -11.32 11.86
CA ASN A 27 -3.39 -12.43 12.68
C ASN A 27 -3.98 -13.75 12.16
N ARG A 28 -3.13 -14.75 11.98
CA ARG A 28 -3.48 -16.10 11.51
C ARG A 28 -4.00 -17.02 12.62
N ASN A 29 -3.88 -16.63 13.89
CA ASN A 29 -4.15 -17.54 14.99
C ASN A 29 -5.67 -17.65 15.31
N LYS A 30 -6.24 -18.76 14.83
CA LYS A 30 -7.50 -19.47 15.12
C LYS A 30 -8.81 -18.66 15.35
N ASN A 31 -9.78 -18.96 14.50
CA ASN A 31 -11.23 -18.70 14.54
C ASN A 31 -11.76 -17.32 14.14
N LYS A 32 -10.98 -16.22 14.18
CA LYS A 32 -11.41 -14.92 13.63
C LYS A 32 -10.24 -14.18 12.99
N LYS A 33 -10.39 -13.78 11.72
CA LYS A 33 -9.45 -12.84 11.06
C LYS A 33 -9.49 -11.51 11.83
N ARG A 34 -8.48 -11.23 12.63
CA ARG A 34 -8.33 -9.96 13.36
C ARG A 34 -7.19 -9.17 12.75
N LEU A 35 -7.42 -7.89 12.50
CA LEU A 35 -6.39 -6.98 12.05
C LEU A 35 -5.35 -6.81 13.18
N SER A 36 -4.09 -7.13 12.89
CA SER A 36 -2.98 -7.04 13.84
C SER A 36 -2.26 -5.71 13.71
N SER A 37 -2.02 -5.27 12.49
CA SER A 37 -1.36 -4.00 12.21
C SER A 37 -1.70 -3.55 10.80
N SER A 38 -1.67 -2.25 10.58
CA SER A 38 -1.63 -1.67 9.24
C SER A 38 -0.34 -0.88 9.05
N VAL A 39 0.11 -0.80 7.81
CA VAL A 39 1.21 0.08 7.42
C VAL A 39 0.74 0.87 6.23
N THR A 40 0.87 2.18 6.29
CA THR A 40 0.55 3.09 5.19
C THR A 40 1.84 3.76 4.75
N TYR A 41 2.06 3.82 3.44
CA TYR A 41 3.16 4.54 2.84
C TYR A 41 2.57 5.67 2.01
N THR A 42 3.10 6.87 2.18
CA THR A 42 2.66 8.05 1.44
C THR A 42 3.86 8.68 0.74
N TRP A 43 3.70 9.08 -0.51
CA TRP A 43 4.69 9.90 -1.19
C TRP A 43 4.06 10.77 -2.26
N PHE A 44 4.82 11.77 -2.70
CA PHE A 44 4.49 12.58 -3.86
C PHE A 44 5.31 12.12 -5.07
N THR A 45 4.69 12.09 -6.24
CA THR A 45 5.35 11.85 -7.52
C THR A 45 4.76 12.78 -8.57
N ASP A 46 5.59 13.35 -9.43
CA ASP A 46 5.20 14.03 -10.67
C ASP A 46 5.41 13.15 -11.90
N CYS A 47 5.91 11.92 -11.72
CA CYS A 47 6.09 10.95 -12.79
C CYS A 47 4.76 10.30 -13.20
N LEU A 48 4.30 10.62 -14.40
CA LEU A 48 3.06 10.09 -14.98
C LEU A 48 3.11 8.57 -15.18
N GLU A 49 4.27 8.01 -15.57
CA GLU A 49 4.42 6.57 -15.79
C GLU A 49 4.17 5.75 -14.52
N ILE A 50 4.61 6.26 -13.36
CA ILE A 50 4.32 5.64 -12.06
C ILE A 50 2.81 5.69 -11.80
N VAL A 51 2.16 6.83 -12.04
CA VAL A 51 0.71 6.99 -11.82
C VAL A 51 -0.09 6.04 -12.71
N GLU A 52 0.22 5.99 -14.00
CA GLU A 52 -0.41 5.08 -14.95
C GLU A 52 -0.17 3.62 -14.56
N PHE A 53 1.05 3.27 -14.12
CA PHE A 53 1.36 1.94 -13.63
C PHE A 53 0.47 1.56 -12.45
N LEU A 54 0.30 2.44 -11.46
CA LEU A 54 -0.52 2.20 -10.26
C LEU A 54 -2.01 2.05 -10.56
N GLN A 55 -2.49 2.62 -11.68
CA GLN A 55 -3.88 2.50 -12.12
C GLN A 55 -4.16 1.23 -12.96
N ARG A 56 -3.14 0.44 -13.32
CA ARG A 56 -3.31 -0.80 -14.11
C ARG A 56 -3.96 -1.92 -13.30
N LYS A 57 -4.38 -2.97 -14.03
CA LYS A 57 -5.00 -4.17 -13.46
C LYS A 57 -4.11 -4.81 -12.38
N GLN A 58 -4.69 -5.03 -11.21
CA GLN A 58 -4.00 -5.55 -10.05
C GLN A 58 -3.69 -7.05 -10.18
N THR A 59 -2.43 -7.37 -10.45
CA THR A 59 -1.90 -8.75 -10.49
C THR A 59 -0.97 -9.03 -9.32
N LYS A 60 -0.56 -10.30 -9.10
CA LYS A 60 0.45 -10.61 -8.06
C LYS A 60 1.78 -9.89 -8.28
N VAL A 61 2.23 -9.78 -9.54
CA VAL A 61 3.49 -9.09 -9.88
C VAL A 61 3.38 -7.59 -9.58
N PHE A 62 2.23 -7.00 -9.92
CA PHE A 62 1.91 -5.60 -9.60
C PHE A 62 2.07 -5.32 -8.10
N TYR A 63 1.47 -6.14 -7.22
CA TYR A 63 1.58 -5.92 -5.77
C TYR A 63 3.00 -6.01 -5.21
N SER A 64 3.85 -6.85 -5.79
CA SER A 64 5.27 -6.93 -5.40
C SER A 64 6.05 -5.68 -5.82
N GLN A 65 5.78 -5.15 -7.02
CA GLN A 65 6.39 -3.92 -7.53
C GLN A 65 5.93 -2.69 -6.73
N VAL A 66 4.63 -2.59 -6.42
CA VAL A 66 4.08 -1.54 -5.55
C VAL A 66 4.74 -1.56 -4.17
N LYS A 67 4.98 -2.75 -3.58
CA LYS A 67 5.73 -2.88 -2.32
C LYS A 67 7.15 -2.36 -2.41
N ALA A 68 7.84 -2.60 -3.51
CA ALA A 68 9.19 -2.08 -3.71
C ALA A 68 9.18 -0.55 -3.79
N LEU A 69 8.29 0.02 -4.61
CA LEU A 69 8.11 1.47 -4.74
C LEU A 69 7.76 2.14 -3.41
N ALA A 70 6.77 1.62 -2.70
CA ALA A 70 6.35 2.15 -1.41
C ALA A 70 7.49 2.16 -0.38
N ARG A 71 8.33 1.13 -0.35
CA ARG A 71 9.49 1.09 0.56
C ARG A 71 10.62 2.03 0.16
N GLN A 72 10.75 2.32 -1.13
CA GLN A 72 11.81 3.16 -1.66
C GLN A 72 11.48 4.65 -1.54
N PHE A 73 10.23 5.02 -1.84
CA PHE A 73 9.81 6.43 -1.94
C PHE A 73 8.86 6.86 -0.83
N GLY A 74 8.15 5.91 -0.21
CA GLY A 74 7.11 6.19 0.76
C GLY A 74 7.63 6.53 2.14
N GLU A 75 7.09 7.60 2.73
CA GLU A 75 7.14 7.81 4.16
C GLU A 75 6.24 6.78 4.86
N LYS A 76 6.80 6.07 5.84
CA LYS A 76 6.17 4.90 6.43
C LYS A 76 5.49 5.23 7.74
N GLU A 77 4.19 5.02 7.79
CA GLU A 77 3.39 5.06 9.01
C GLU A 77 2.91 3.66 9.39
N LYS A 78 3.15 3.24 10.64
CA LYS A 78 2.73 1.92 11.12
C LYS A 78 1.80 2.06 12.31
N ILE A 79 0.62 1.44 12.21
CA ILE A 79 -0.35 1.35 13.29
C ILE A 79 -0.40 -0.11 13.75
N SER A 80 -0.14 -0.32 15.04
CA SER A 80 -0.29 -1.65 15.66
C SER A 80 -1.55 -1.66 16.50
N TYR A 81 -2.45 -2.59 16.21
CA TYR A 81 -3.68 -2.75 16.97
C TYR A 81 -3.36 -3.69 18.13
N LYS A 82 -3.26 -3.12 19.34
CA LYS A 82 -3.14 -3.93 20.57
C LYS A 82 -4.43 -4.72 20.77
N LYS A 83 -4.25 -5.91 21.33
CA LYS A 83 -5.27 -6.92 21.56
C LYS A 83 -6.30 -6.48 22.58
#